data_AF-A0A2P5N1Y7-F1
#
_entry.id   AF-A0A2P5N1Y7-F1
#
_cell.length_a   1.000
_cell.length_b   1.000
_cell.length_c   1.000
_cell.angle_alpha   90.00
_cell.angle_beta   90.00
_cell.angle_gamma   90.00
#
_symmetry.space_group_name_H-M   'P 1'
#
loop_
_entity.id
_entity.type
_entity.pdbx_description
1 polymer ?
#
loop_
_entity_poly.entity_id
_entity_poly.type
_entity_poly.pdbx_seq_one_letter_code
_entity_poly.pdbx_strand_id
1 'polypeptide(L)'
;MTLKKLLLLTTLSLPISALAMDSHPMPPHHRADQLAKDLGLSEEQKTKLDEIFKQQHEKFRAVHEESHALIKQVLSPEQLSKWENMKSPHKQDHNQKMQNHQ
;
A
#
# COMPACT_ATOMS: atom_id res chain seq x y z
N MET A 1 -15.26 -21.66 -36.57
CA MET A 1 -13.80 -21.52 -36.42
C MET A 1 -13.39 -22.02 -35.05
N THR A 2 -12.88 -23.24 -35.01
CA THR A 2 -12.27 -23.86 -33.82
C THR A 2 -10.87 -23.31 -33.61
N LEU A 3 -10.60 -22.68 -32.46
CA LEU A 3 -9.23 -22.47 -32.02
C LEU A 3 -9.05 -22.79 -30.53
N LYS A 4 -8.67 -24.05 -30.33
CA LYS A 4 -7.63 -24.54 -29.40
C LYS A 4 -7.80 -24.23 -27.90
N LYS A 5 -8.20 -25.29 -27.21
CA LYS A 5 -7.83 -25.58 -25.82
C LYS A 5 -6.33 -25.30 -25.62
N LEU A 6 -5.98 -24.44 -24.66
CA LEU A 6 -4.73 -24.56 -23.91
C LEU A 6 -5.03 -24.47 -22.41
N LEU A 7 -5.44 -25.63 -21.92
CA LEU A 7 -5.14 -26.22 -20.62
C LEU A 7 -4.00 -25.53 -19.85
N LEU A 8 -4.29 -24.94 -18.70
CA LEU A 8 -3.40 -24.98 -17.53
C LEU A 8 -4.21 -24.72 -16.25
N LEU A 9 -4.84 -25.81 -15.82
CA LEU A 9 -5.39 -26.02 -14.49
C LEU A 9 -4.20 -26.18 -13.53
N THR A 10 -3.82 -25.12 -12.82
CA THR A 10 -2.91 -25.22 -11.67
C THR A 10 -3.59 -24.66 -10.45
N THR A 11 -4.44 -25.48 -9.81
CA THR A 11 -4.89 -25.25 -8.43
C THR A 11 -3.72 -25.53 -7.51
N LEU A 12 -2.78 -24.59 -7.41
CA LEU A 12 -1.75 -24.63 -6.38
C LEU A 12 -2.37 -24.14 -5.07
N SER A 13 -2.89 -25.09 -4.29
CA SER A 13 -3.31 -24.87 -2.91
C SER A 13 -2.07 -24.57 -2.06
N LEU A 14 -1.64 -23.31 -2.06
CA LEU A 14 -0.65 -22.84 -1.10
C LEU A 14 -1.35 -22.63 0.25
N PRO A 15 -0.90 -23.27 1.34
CA PRO A 15 -1.38 -22.94 2.66
C PRO A 15 -1.07 -21.47 2.93
N ILE A 16 -2.10 -20.67 3.22
CA ILE A 16 -1.92 -19.28 3.66
C ILE A 16 -1.33 -19.35 5.07
N SER A 17 -0.01 -19.49 5.16
CA SER A 17 0.70 -19.25 6.41
C SER A 17 0.58 -17.76 6.69
N ALA A 18 -0.22 -17.42 7.72
CA ALA A 18 -0.35 -16.06 8.22
C ALA A 18 0.99 -15.60 8.80
N LEU A 19 1.88 -15.12 7.93
CA LEU A 19 3.01 -14.32 8.36
C LEU A 19 2.42 -13.02 8.89
N ALA A 20 2.65 -12.73 10.17
CA ALA A 20 2.41 -11.44 10.76
C ALA A 20 3.37 -10.45 10.07
N MET A 21 2.94 -9.94 8.92
CA MET A 21 3.61 -8.88 8.19
C MET A 21 3.48 -7.63 9.06
N ASP A 22 4.58 -7.25 9.70
CA ASP A 22 4.72 -5.95 10.35
C ASP A 22 4.56 -4.87 9.25
N SER A 23 3.31 -4.47 9.06
CA SER A 23 2.84 -3.78 7.86
C SER A 23 3.22 -2.30 7.93
N HIS A 24 4.50 -2.02 7.69
CA HIS A 24 4.91 -0.67 7.34
C HIS A 24 4.26 -0.33 5.99
N PRO A 25 3.55 0.80 5.87
CA PRO A 25 2.85 1.17 4.63
C PRO A 25 3.87 1.52 3.55
N MET A 26 4.32 0.49 2.81
CA MET A 26 5.19 0.65 1.67
C MET A 26 4.41 1.18 0.46
N PRO A 27 4.97 2.10 -0.33
CA PRO A 27 4.36 2.54 -1.57
C PRO A 27 4.08 1.35 -2.52
N PRO A 28 3.02 1.40 -3.34
CA PRO A 28 2.55 0.25 -4.12
C PRO A 28 3.64 -0.39 -5.00
N HIS A 29 4.44 0.42 -5.68
CA HIS A 29 5.48 -0.06 -6.61
C HIS A 29 6.58 -0.86 -5.92
N HIS A 30 6.99 -0.45 -4.72
CA HIS A 30 8.07 -1.15 -4.01
C HIS A 30 7.64 -2.52 -3.48
N ARG A 31 6.33 -2.77 -3.32
CA ARG A 31 5.82 -4.06 -2.85
C ARG A 31 5.86 -5.14 -3.94
N ALA A 32 5.47 -4.82 -5.17
CA ALA A 32 5.55 -5.78 -6.27
C ALA A 32 7.00 -6.18 -6.56
N ASP A 33 7.92 -5.21 -6.54
CA ASP A 33 9.36 -5.44 -6.73
C ASP A 33 9.95 -6.36 -5.64
N GLN A 34 9.63 -6.11 -4.37
CA GLN A 34 10.11 -6.95 -3.26
C GLN A 34 9.59 -8.38 -3.37
N LEU A 35 8.28 -8.55 -3.61
CA LEU A 35 7.69 -9.88 -3.77
C LEU A 35 8.23 -10.60 -5.01
N ALA A 36 8.46 -9.88 -6.11
CA ALA A 36 9.06 -10.44 -7.30
C ALA A 36 10.47 -10.97 -7.04
N LYS A 37 11.28 -10.21 -6.28
CA LYS A 37 12.62 -10.62 -5.88
C LYS A 37 12.61 -11.80 -4.91
N ASP A 38 11.78 -11.74 -3.88
CA ASP A 38 11.77 -12.73 -2.79
C ASP A 38 11.20 -14.08 -3.22
N LEU A 39 10.26 -14.07 -4.18
CA LEU A 39 9.60 -15.28 -4.70
C LEU A 39 10.13 -15.73 -6.06
N GLY A 40 11.08 -15.00 -6.65
CA GLY A 40 11.64 -15.30 -7.98
C GLY A 40 10.59 -15.26 -9.08
N LEU A 41 9.71 -14.25 -9.09
CA LEU A 41 8.62 -14.14 -10.05
C LEU A 41 9.12 -13.74 -11.44
N SER A 42 8.39 -14.18 -12.47
CA SER A 42 8.62 -13.70 -13.84
C SER A 42 8.11 -12.27 -14.05
N GLU A 43 8.58 -11.60 -15.10
CA GLU A 43 8.11 -10.25 -15.47
C GLU A 43 6.59 -10.19 -15.71
N GLU A 44 6.02 -11.25 -16.28
CA GLU A 44 4.57 -11.34 -16.49
C GLU A 44 3.80 -11.47 -15.16
N GLN A 45 4.34 -12.21 -14.18
CA GLN A 45 3.73 -12.35 -12.85
C GLN A 45 3.86 -11.05 -12.05
N LYS A 46 5.01 -10.37 -12.14
CA LYS A 46 5.26 -9.07 -11.53
C LYS A 46 4.28 -8.01 -12.06
N THR A 47 4.10 -7.93 -13.38
CA THR A 47 3.16 -6.99 -14.01
C THR A 47 1.73 -7.17 -13.47
N LYS A 48 1.29 -8.42 -13.31
CA LYS A 48 -0.03 -8.72 -12.71
C LYS A 48 -0.13 -8.30 -11.24
N LEU A 49 0.94 -8.46 -10.46
CA LEU A 49 0.97 -7.99 -9.07
C LEU A 49 0.91 -6.46 -8.99
N ASP A 50 1.62 -5.75 -9.86
CA ASP A 50 1.57 -4.29 -9.94
C ASP A 50 0.14 -3.79 -10.21
N GLU A 51 -0.57 -4.42 -11.15
CA GLU A 51 -1.97 -4.10 -11.44
C GLU A 51 -2.87 -4.35 -10.23
N ILE A 52 -2.69 -5.47 -9.52
CA ILE A 52 -3.45 -5.79 -8.30
C ILE A 52 -3.22 -4.71 -7.23
N PHE A 53 -1.97 -4.37 -6.95
CA PHE A 53 -1.66 -3.36 -5.92
C PHE A 53 -2.12 -1.96 -6.31
N LYS A 54 -2.04 -1.60 -7.59
CA LYS A 54 -2.56 -0.31 -8.09
C LYS A 54 -4.07 -0.21 -7.89
N GLN A 55 -4.82 -1.23 -8.31
CA GLN A 55 -6.28 -1.26 -8.11
C GLN A 55 -6.66 -1.24 -6.63
N GLN A 56 -5.92 -1.97 -5.79
CA GLN A 56 -6.13 -1.95 -4.34
C GLN A 56 -5.86 -0.56 -3.76
N HIS A 57 -4.80 0.10 -4.20
CA HIS A 57 -4.43 1.44 -3.75
C HIS A 57 -5.52 2.47 -4.09
N GLU A 58 -6.05 2.44 -5.31
CA GLU A 58 -7.14 3.35 -5.73
C GLU A 58 -8.40 3.16 -4.88
N LYS A 59 -8.82 1.91 -4.63
CA LYS A 59 -9.94 1.61 -3.74
C LYS A 59 -9.70 2.11 -2.32
N PHE A 60 -8.50 1.85 -1.80
CA PHE A 60 -8.16 2.25 -0.44
C PHE A 60 -8.05 3.77 -0.29
N ARG A 61 -7.60 4.48 -1.34
CA ARG A 61 -7.53 5.94 -1.34
C ARG A 61 -8.90 6.58 -1.11
N ALA A 62 -9.92 6.11 -1.84
CA ALA A 62 -11.29 6.62 -1.68
C ALA A 62 -11.81 6.40 -0.25
N VAL A 63 -11.66 5.19 0.28
CA VAL A 63 -12.05 4.84 1.66
C VAL A 63 -11.29 5.69 2.68
N HIS A 64 -9.99 5.89 2.46
CA HIS A 64 -9.15 6.70 3.33
C HIS A 64 -9.60 8.18 3.33
N GLU A 65 -9.88 8.77 2.17
CA GLU A 65 -10.37 10.16 2.05
C GLU A 65 -11.73 10.34 2.74
N GLU A 66 -12.66 9.41 2.51
CA GLU A 66 -13.98 9.40 3.16
C GLU A 66 -13.85 9.27 4.69
N SER A 67 -13.08 8.29 5.16
CA SER A 67 -12.81 8.10 6.59
C SER A 67 -12.20 9.36 7.21
N HIS A 68 -11.30 10.03 6.49
CA HIS A 68 -10.70 11.29 6.91
C HIS A 68 -11.77 12.38 7.12
N ALA A 69 -12.70 12.51 6.18
CA ALA A 69 -13.77 13.49 6.27
C ALA A 69 -14.71 13.21 7.44
N LEU A 70 -15.07 11.94 7.67
CA LEU A 70 -15.91 11.54 8.80
C LEU A 70 -15.22 11.81 10.14
N ILE A 71 -13.93 11.50 10.25
CA ILE A 71 -13.14 11.80 11.45
C ILE A 71 -13.17 13.31 11.73
N LYS A 72 -12.94 14.15 10.73
CA LYS A 72 -12.98 15.62 10.88
C LYS A 72 -14.30 16.15 11.42
N GLN A 73 -15.42 15.49 11.13
CA GLN A 73 -16.75 15.92 11.60
C GLN A 73 -17.00 15.61 13.07
N VAL A 74 -16.32 14.62 13.64
CA VAL A 74 -16.51 14.18 15.04
C VAL A 74 -15.51 14.84 15.99
N LEU A 75 -14.38 15.32 15.47
CA LEU A 75 -13.35 15.98 16.28
C LEU A 75 -13.74 17.41 16.65
N SER A 76 -13.41 17.81 17.87
CA SER A 76 -13.42 19.23 18.25
C SER A 76 -12.32 20.00 17.51
N PRO A 77 -12.41 21.34 17.40
CA PRO A 77 -11.38 22.15 16.73
C PRO A 77 -9.96 21.94 17.29
N GLU A 78 -9.84 21.78 18.60
CA GLU A 78 -8.56 21.51 19.27
C GLU A 78 -8.01 20.11 18.92
N GLN A 79 -8.88 19.10 18.93
CA GLN A 79 -8.50 17.72 18.56
C GLN A 79 -8.10 17.61 17.09
N LEU A 80 -8.81 18.31 16.20
CA LEU A 80 -8.50 18.39 14.78
C LEU A 80 -7.11 18.98 14.54
N SER A 81 -6.79 20.09 15.22
CA SER A 81 -5.46 20.73 15.16
C SER A 81 -4.36 19.77 15.60
N LYS A 82 -4.56 19.05 16.72
CA LYS A 82 -3.60 18.03 17.19
C LYS A 82 -3.43 16.89 16.19
N TRP A 83 -4.52 16.42 15.59
CA TRP A 83 -4.47 15.32 14.63
C TRP A 83 -3.77 15.69 13.32
N GLU A 84 -4.02 16.88 12.76
CA GLU A 84 -3.31 17.36 11.55
C GLU A 84 -1.79 17.48 11.81
N ASN A 85 -1.39 17.89 13.02
CA ASN A 85 0.02 17.91 13.42
C ASN A 85 0.63 16.51 13.53
N MET A 86 -0.10 15.52 14.02
CA MET A 86 0.34 14.11 14.08
C MET A 86 0.45 13.48 12.69
N LYS A 87 -0.42 13.88 11.75
CA LYS A 87 -0.47 13.33 10.39
C LYS A 87 0.65 13.83 9.47
N SER A 88 1.50 14.71 9.95
CA SER A 88 2.61 15.29 9.21
C SER A 88 4.00 14.79 9.69
N PRO A 89 4.24 13.46 9.80
CA PRO A 89 5.50 12.92 10.34
C PRO A 89 6.74 13.29 9.50
N HIS A 90 6.57 13.80 8.26
CA HIS A 90 7.67 14.22 7.41
C HIS A 90 8.06 15.70 7.54
N LYS A 91 7.27 16.54 8.23
CA LYS A 91 7.64 17.97 8.42
C LYS A 91 8.54 18.21 9.63
N GLN A 92 8.46 17.35 10.66
CA GLN A 92 9.25 17.54 11.88
C GLN A 92 10.74 17.16 11.67
N ASP A 93 11.00 16.05 10.98
CA ASP A 93 12.38 15.58 10.73
C ASP A 93 13.14 16.50 9.74
N HIS A 94 12.42 17.13 8.78
CA HIS A 94 13.03 18.07 7.85
C HIS A 94 13.41 19.41 8.51
N ASN A 95 12.60 19.90 9.46
CA ASN A 95 12.90 21.13 10.18
C ASN A 95 14.06 20.94 11.18
N GLN A 96 14.12 19.79 11.86
CA GLN A 96 15.26 19.47 12.75
C GLN A 96 16.58 19.35 11.99
N LYS A 97 16.58 18.74 10.79
CA LYS A 97 17.78 18.66 9.95
C LYS A 97 18.24 20.02 9.44
N MET A 98 17.33 20.94 9.14
CA MET A 98 17.67 22.31 8.71
C MET A 98 18.21 23.17 9.86
N GLN A 99 17.74 22.97 11.09
CA GLN A 99 18.22 23.71 12.27
C GLN A 99 19.61 23.26 12.71
N ASN A 100 19.97 21.99 12.54
CA ASN A 100 21.30 21.48 12.90
C ASN A 100 22.41 21.79 11.88
N HIS A 101 22.09 22.47 10.77
CA HIS A 101 23.03 22.87 9.71
C HIS A 101 23.20 24.40 9.58
N GLN A 102 22.81 25.18 10.60
CA GLN A 102 23.18 26.60 10.77
C GLN A 102 24.27 26.75 11.83
#